data_AF-A0A059A3I0-F1
#
_entry.id   AF-A0A059A3I0-F1
#
_cell.length_a   1.000
_cell.length_b   1.000
_cell.length_c   1.000
_cell.angle_alpha   90.00
_cell.angle_beta   90.00
_cell.angle_gamma   90.00
#
_symmetry.space_group_name_H-M   'P 1'
#
loop_
_entity.id
_entity.type
_entity.pdbx_description
1 polymer ?
#
loop_
_entity_poly.entity_id
_entity_poly.type
_entity_poly.pdbx_seq_one_letter_code
_entity_poly.pdbx_strand_id
1 'polypeptide(L)'
;MQLGAFYPFARDHSVKNSIRRELYLWDSVATSARKVLGLRYRLLPYLYTLMYEAYRKGIPIAQPLFFSFPEDKMTYHINSQFLIGKGVMVTPILQSGANTVDAYIPSGNWEGNILAMQGEAMTTKVARRTPFELLVVVDENGNSSGQVFLDDGEDVEMGGEGNKWTLVKFYCEKTGNGVVVRSEVVNGEFALIEKWVIDKVTILGLRKGTRMMKLRGHELYNEVEAKSGQRTMTIAGKLSGGGEFVIAEVSGLSLLLGKTFKLEVKLRQS
;
A
#
# COMPACT_ATOMS: atom_id res chain seq x y z
N MET A 1 -1.20 18.57 11.39
CA MET A 1 -1.40 18.06 10.01
C MET A 1 -0.82 16.69 9.74
N GLN A 2 0.46 16.44 10.02
CA GLN A 2 1.10 15.14 9.74
C GLN A 2 0.31 13.95 10.28
N LEU A 3 -0.06 13.97 11.57
CA LEU A 3 -0.91 12.96 12.20
C LEU A 3 -2.31 12.88 11.57
N GLY A 4 -3.01 14.02 11.47
CA GLY A 4 -4.39 14.08 10.99
C GLY A 4 -4.60 13.62 9.55
N ALA A 5 -3.56 13.60 8.72
CA ALA A 5 -3.61 13.05 7.37
C ALA A 5 -3.86 11.53 7.35
N PHE A 6 -3.61 10.83 8.46
CA PHE A 6 -3.84 9.39 8.58
C PHE A 6 -5.12 9.02 9.34
N TYR A 7 -5.88 9.99 9.84
CA TYR A 7 -7.19 9.69 10.43
C TYR A 7 -8.16 9.16 9.37
N PRO A 8 -9.02 8.17 9.68
CA PRO A 8 -10.05 7.72 8.73
C PRO A 8 -10.88 8.89 8.20
N PHE A 9 -11.32 9.77 9.10
CA PHE A 9 -11.90 11.08 8.78
C PHE A 9 -10.89 12.20 9.02
N ALA A 10 -10.40 12.81 7.93
CA ALA A 10 -9.38 13.85 7.98
C ALA A 10 -9.98 15.22 7.63
N ARG A 11 -10.13 16.09 8.65
CA ARG A 11 -10.69 17.44 8.49
C ARG A 11 -9.91 18.46 9.32
N ASP A 12 -9.54 19.57 8.70
CA ASP A 12 -9.15 20.78 9.43
C ASP A 12 -10.40 21.62 9.74
N HIS A 13 -10.57 21.99 11.00
CA HIS A 13 -11.74 22.73 11.46
C HIS A 13 -11.37 23.67 12.62
N SER A 14 -12.09 24.79 12.70
CA SER A 14 -11.79 25.89 13.62
C SER A 14 -13.04 26.51 14.20
N VAL A 15 -12.96 26.98 15.45
CA VAL A 15 -14.01 27.82 16.06
C VAL A 15 -13.92 29.25 15.51
N LYS A 16 -15.08 29.92 15.36
CA LYS A 16 -15.24 31.20 14.63
C LYS A 16 -14.25 32.30 15.04
N ASN A 17 -13.97 32.43 16.34
CA ASN A 17 -13.19 33.54 16.87
C ASN A 17 -11.71 33.21 17.12
N SER A 18 -11.23 32.05 16.66
CA SER A 18 -9.80 31.70 16.73
C SER A 18 -9.06 32.14 15.48
N ILE A 19 -7.72 32.20 15.55
CA ILE A 19 -6.91 32.51 14.37
C ILE A 19 -7.21 31.51 13.23
N ARG A 20 -7.15 32.02 12.00
CA ARG A 20 -7.24 31.20 10.79
C ARG A 20 -6.13 30.15 10.81
N ARG A 21 -6.45 28.93 10.37
CA ARG A 21 -5.56 27.76 10.50
C ARG A 21 -5.44 26.91 9.25
N GLU A 22 -5.95 27.40 8.13
CA GLU A 22 -5.88 26.73 6.85
C GLU A 22 -4.44 26.42 6.45
N LEU A 23 -4.25 25.28 5.81
CA LEU A 23 -2.95 24.67 5.59
C LEU A 23 -2.00 25.52 4.73
N TYR A 24 -2.57 26.40 3.90
CA TYR A 24 -1.84 27.27 3.00
C TYR A 24 -1.28 28.53 3.68
N LEU A 25 -1.66 28.82 4.93
CA LEU A 25 -1.26 30.05 5.61
C LEU A 25 0.22 30.06 6.04
N TRP A 26 0.83 28.89 6.21
CA TRP A 26 2.24 28.77 6.61
C TRP A 26 2.97 27.81 5.67
N ASP A 27 4.07 28.26 5.05
CA ASP A 27 4.80 27.47 4.05
C ASP A 27 5.31 26.12 4.56
N SER A 28 5.76 26.08 5.82
CA SER A 28 6.22 24.84 6.48
C SER A 28 5.06 23.83 6.66
N VAL A 29 3.88 24.33 7.03
CA VAL A 29 2.65 23.54 7.16
C VAL A 29 2.17 23.10 5.78
N ALA A 30 2.13 23.98 4.79
CA ALA A 30 1.71 23.68 3.43
C ALA A 30 2.61 22.62 2.77
N THR A 31 3.93 22.75 2.95
CA THR A 31 4.91 21.78 2.44
C THR A 31 4.73 20.42 3.08
N SER A 32 4.56 20.38 4.40
CA SER A 32 4.31 19.12 5.12
C SER A 32 2.97 18.51 4.72
N ALA A 33 1.93 19.34 4.60
CA ALA A 33 0.58 18.93 4.22
C ALA A 33 0.56 18.30 2.82
N ARG A 34 1.20 18.91 1.82
CA ARG A 34 1.31 18.32 0.47
C ARG A 34 1.91 16.92 0.49
N LYS A 35 2.98 16.71 1.27
CA LYS A 35 3.62 15.38 1.38
C LYS A 35 2.71 14.33 2.02
N VAL A 36 2.14 14.62 3.18
CA VAL A 36 1.33 13.63 3.92
C VAL A 36 -0.04 13.41 3.28
N LEU A 37 -0.65 14.45 2.70
CA LEU A 37 -1.90 14.31 1.95
C LEU A 37 -1.66 13.64 0.60
N GLY A 38 -0.53 13.87 -0.06
CA GLY A 38 -0.10 13.10 -1.22
C GLY A 38 -0.06 11.61 -0.90
N LEU A 39 0.65 11.22 0.16
CA LEU A 39 0.68 9.82 0.62
C LEU A 39 -0.72 9.29 0.98
N ARG A 40 -1.55 10.07 1.69
CA ARG A 40 -2.94 9.70 1.98
C ARG A 40 -3.71 9.42 0.68
N TYR A 41 -3.56 10.26 -0.33
CA TYR A 41 -4.24 10.12 -1.62
C TYR A 41 -3.78 8.86 -2.35
N ARG A 42 -2.48 8.55 -2.30
CA ARG A 42 -1.97 7.28 -2.86
C ARG A 42 -2.53 6.05 -2.14
N LEU A 43 -2.80 6.17 -0.84
CA LEU A 43 -3.38 5.11 0.00
C LEU A 43 -4.92 5.06 -0.01
N LEU A 44 -5.61 5.90 -0.81
CA LEU A 44 -7.07 5.88 -0.88
C LEU A 44 -7.66 4.51 -1.22
N PRO A 45 -7.13 3.72 -2.19
CA PRO A 45 -7.68 2.38 -2.46
C PRO A 45 -7.55 1.44 -1.26
N TYR A 46 -6.44 1.54 -0.52
CA TYR A 46 -6.23 0.78 0.72
C TYR A 46 -7.22 1.21 1.82
N LEU A 47 -7.35 2.52 2.08
CA LEU A 47 -8.31 3.05 3.04
C LEU A 47 -9.76 2.67 2.70
N TYR A 48 -10.13 2.70 1.42
CA TYR A 48 -11.45 2.32 0.95
C TYR A 48 -11.71 0.82 1.10
N THR A 49 -10.68 -0.01 0.86
CA THR A 49 -10.74 -1.46 1.11
C THR A 49 -10.90 -1.77 2.60
N LEU A 50 -10.24 -1.03 3.49
CA LEU A 50 -10.46 -1.17 4.93
C LEU A 50 -11.87 -0.74 5.34
N MET A 51 -12.46 0.24 4.65
CA MET A 51 -13.86 0.63 4.88
C MET A 51 -14.82 -0.48 4.45
N TYR A 52 -14.57 -1.15 3.33
CA TYR A 52 -15.26 -2.38 2.94
C TYR A 52 -15.11 -3.50 3.98
N GLU A 53 -13.91 -3.74 4.51
CA GLU A 53 -13.71 -4.72 5.59
C GLU A 53 -14.47 -4.34 6.87
N ALA A 54 -14.48 -3.06 7.23
CA ALA A 54 -15.24 -2.54 8.36
C ALA A 54 -16.74 -2.79 8.16
N TYR A 55 -17.27 -2.50 6.97
CA TYR A 55 -18.67 -2.76 6.61
C TYR A 55 -19.01 -4.26 6.70
N ARG A 56 -18.15 -5.14 6.20
CA ARG A 56 -18.43 -6.59 6.14
C ARG A 56 -18.20 -7.33 7.46
N LYS A 57 -17.22 -6.91 8.26
CA LYS A 57 -16.71 -7.68 9.42
C LYS A 57 -16.65 -6.89 10.72
N GLY A 58 -16.90 -5.58 10.70
CA GLY A 58 -16.77 -4.71 11.88
C GLY A 58 -15.34 -4.42 12.30
N ILE A 59 -14.34 -4.73 11.45
CA ILE A 59 -12.92 -4.48 11.74
C ILE A 59 -12.63 -2.97 11.60
N PRO A 60 -12.08 -2.27 12.61
CA PRO A 60 -11.79 -0.84 12.51
C PRO A 60 -10.75 -0.52 11.42
N ILE A 61 -10.86 0.65 10.79
CA ILE A 61 -9.85 1.13 9.83
C ILE A 61 -8.56 1.53 10.57
N ALA A 62 -8.68 2.38 11.58
CA ALA A 62 -7.59 2.72 12.49
C ALA A 62 -7.65 1.78 13.70
N GLN A 63 -6.58 1.03 13.92
CA GLN A 63 -6.53 -0.06 14.89
C GLN A 63 -5.44 0.18 15.94
N PRO A 64 -5.67 -0.22 17.20
CA PRO A 64 -4.59 -0.40 18.18
C PRO A 64 -3.58 -1.43 17.68
N LEU A 65 -2.32 -1.35 18.12
CA LEU A 65 -1.29 -2.32 17.70
C LEU A 65 -1.66 -3.77 18.06
N PHE A 66 -2.30 -3.98 19.21
CA PHE A 66 -2.69 -5.32 19.68
C PHE A 66 -3.71 -6.05 18.78
N PHE A 67 -4.34 -5.37 17.82
CA PHE A 67 -5.19 -6.04 16.81
C PHE A 67 -4.38 -6.95 15.89
N SER A 68 -3.15 -6.54 15.56
CA SER A 68 -2.23 -7.30 14.71
C SER A 68 -1.19 -8.08 15.51
N PHE A 69 -0.93 -7.68 16.76
CA PHE A 69 0.08 -8.28 17.63
C PHE A 69 -0.50 -8.65 19.01
N PRO A 70 -1.54 -9.50 19.08
CA PRO A 70 -2.23 -9.77 20.34
C PRO A 70 -1.36 -10.55 21.35
N GLU A 71 -0.37 -11.30 20.91
CA GLU A 71 0.54 -12.06 21.78
C GLU A 71 1.57 -11.14 22.47
N ASP A 72 1.83 -9.97 21.90
CA ASP A 72 2.76 -8.98 22.44
C ASP A 72 2.04 -8.03 23.42
N LYS A 73 2.10 -8.38 24.72
CA LYS A 73 1.43 -7.63 25.79
C LYS A 73 1.88 -6.16 25.90
N MET A 74 3.06 -5.80 25.39
CA MET A 74 3.50 -4.40 25.41
C MET A 74 2.58 -3.53 24.55
N THR A 75 2.02 -4.08 23.48
CA THR A 75 1.13 -3.36 22.55
C THR A 75 -0.18 -2.93 23.20
N TYR A 76 -0.55 -3.51 24.35
CA TYR A 76 -1.80 -3.18 25.06
C TYR A 76 -1.71 -1.81 25.74
N HIS A 77 -0.49 -1.35 26.00
CA HIS A 77 -0.21 -0.09 26.69
C HIS A 77 0.20 1.04 25.72
N ILE A 78 0.31 0.77 24.42
CA ILE A 78 0.69 1.76 23.43
C ILE A 78 -0.52 2.63 23.06
N ASN A 79 -0.40 3.93 23.34
CA ASN A 79 -1.42 4.95 23.05
C ASN A 79 -0.89 6.12 22.20
N SER A 80 0.38 6.08 21.80
CA SER A 80 1.06 7.07 20.96
C SER A 80 1.28 6.61 19.52
N GLN A 81 0.88 5.37 19.17
CA GLN A 81 0.97 4.78 17.83
C GLN A 81 -0.34 4.07 17.50
N PHE A 82 -0.65 3.96 16.21
CA PHE A 82 -1.78 3.18 15.72
C PHE A 82 -1.48 2.59 14.35
N LEU A 83 -2.26 1.59 13.96
CA LEU A 83 -2.22 0.99 12.63
C LEU A 83 -3.36 1.54 11.76
N ILE A 84 -3.12 1.62 10.45
CA ILE A 84 -4.17 1.70 9.43
C ILE A 84 -4.23 0.33 8.76
N GLY A 85 -5.29 -0.43 9.10
CA GLY A 85 -5.38 -1.85 8.80
C GLY A 85 -4.17 -2.62 9.34
N LYS A 86 -3.71 -3.64 8.60
CA LYS A 86 -2.54 -4.45 9.00
C LYS A 86 -1.21 -3.98 8.42
N GLY A 87 -1.23 -3.18 7.36
CA GLY A 87 -0.05 -2.89 6.55
C GLY A 87 0.64 -1.55 6.80
N VAL A 88 0.10 -0.66 7.64
CA VAL A 88 0.68 0.68 7.87
C VAL A 88 0.64 1.03 9.34
N MET A 89 1.80 1.35 9.93
CA MET A 89 1.91 1.88 11.30
C MET A 89 2.22 3.38 11.26
N VAL A 90 1.51 4.16 12.08
CA VAL A 90 1.67 5.62 12.20
C VAL A 90 2.25 5.95 13.56
N THR A 91 3.43 6.57 13.57
CA THR A 91 4.16 6.99 14.77
C THR A 91 4.42 8.51 14.75
N PRO A 92 3.51 9.33 15.29
CA PRO A 92 3.62 10.79 15.29
C PRO A 92 4.59 11.32 16.37
N ILE A 93 5.22 12.47 16.09
CA ILE A 93 5.78 13.32 17.15
C ILE A 93 4.63 14.06 17.84
N LEU A 94 4.53 13.94 19.16
CA LEU A 94 3.45 14.51 19.98
C LEU A 94 3.92 15.57 20.98
N GLN A 95 5.23 15.86 21.02
CA GLN A 95 5.83 16.84 21.93
C GLN A 95 6.30 18.08 21.15
N SER A 96 5.99 19.26 21.68
CA SER A 96 6.43 20.53 21.09
C SER A 96 7.96 20.63 21.07
N GLY A 97 8.53 21.05 19.94
CA GLY A 97 9.98 21.21 19.78
C GLY A 97 10.79 19.92 19.56
N ALA A 98 10.16 18.74 19.64
CA ALA A 98 10.83 17.47 19.41
C ALA A 98 11.12 17.22 17.92
N ASN A 99 12.25 16.59 17.63
CA ASN A 99 12.65 16.11 16.30
C ASN A 99 12.92 14.59 16.26
N THR A 100 12.77 13.91 17.40
CA THR A 100 12.84 12.46 17.57
C THR A 100 11.59 11.95 18.28
N VAL A 101 11.30 10.65 18.14
CA VAL A 101 10.22 9.96 18.85
C VAL A 101 10.69 8.56 19.19
N ASP A 102 10.46 8.15 20.44
CA ASP A 102 10.68 6.77 20.87
C ASP A 102 9.48 5.93 20.42
N ALA A 103 9.69 5.11 19.39
CA ALA A 103 8.67 4.26 18.79
C ALA A 103 8.82 2.83 19.32
N TYR A 104 7.72 2.22 19.76
CA TYR A 104 7.65 0.79 19.98
C TYR A 104 7.48 0.07 18.64
N ILE A 105 8.38 -0.87 18.35
CA ILE A 105 8.30 -1.74 17.19
C ILE A 105 7.95 -3.15 17.70
N PRO A 106 6.71 -3.64 17.48
CA PRO A 106 6.30 -4.95 17.96
C PRO A 106 7.19 -6.07 17.40
N SER A 107 7.43 -7.09 18.21
CA SER A 107 8.05 -8.33 17.74
C SER A 107 7.00 -9.16 16.99
N GLY A 108 7.23 -9.46 15.71
CA GLY A 108 6.33 -10.24 14.87
C GLY A 108 6.42 -9.85 13.39
N ASN A 109 5.64 -10.52 12.54
CA ASN A 109 5.62 -10.24 11.10
C ASN A 109 4.76 -8.98 10.82
N TRP A 110 5.40 -7.81 10.87
CA TRP A 110 4.90 -6.55 10.29
C TRP A 110 5.03 -6.53 8.76
N GLU A 111 5.84 -7.42 8.24
CA GLU A 111 6.02 -7.74 6.83
C GLU A 111 4.86 -8.63 6.32
N GLY A 112 4.85 -8.96 5.03
CA GLY A 112 3.84 -9.86 4.45
C GLY A 112 2.56 -9.17 3.95
N ASN A 113 2.60 -7.85 3.76
CA ASN A 113 1.45 -7.07 3.28
C ASN A 113 1.62 -6.63 1.81
N ILE A 114 0.53 -6.66 1.04
CA ILE A 114 0.44 -6.06 -0.30
C ILE A 114 -0.55 -4.91 -0.26
N LEU A 115 -0.10 -3.71 -0.62
CA LEU A 115 -0.94 -2.51 -0.72
C LEU A 115 -1.17 -2.17 -2.18
N ALA A 116 -2.44 -2.04 -2.57
CA ALA A 116 -2.82 -1.41 -3.82
C ALA A 116 -2.92 0.11 -3.62
N MET A 117 -2.14 0.86 -4.39
CA MET A 117 -2.03 2.30 -4.32
C MET A 117 -2.40 2.93 -5.66
N GLN A 118 -2.81 4.19 -5.64
CA GLN A 118 -3.00 5.01 -6.83
C GLN A 118 -2.06 6.23 -6.78
N GLY A 119 -2.07 7.05 -7.82
CA GLY A 119 -1.32 8.30 -7.90
C GLY A 119 -1.90 9.43 -7.05
N GLU A 120 -1.07 10.45 -6.81
CA GLU A 120 -1.50 11.68 -6.15
C GLU A 120 -2.37 12.52 -7.08
N ALA A 121 -3.38 13.17 -6.53
CA ALA A 121 -4.22 14.12 -7.25
C ALA A 121 -4.84 15.13 -6.28
N MET A 122 -5.41 16.22 -6.80
CA MET A 122 -6.09 17.23 -5.99
C MET A 122 -7.47 16.77 -5.48
N THR A 123 -8.12 15.83 -6.18
CA THR A 123 -9.43 15.29 -5.81
C THR A 123 -9.45 13.76 -5.92
N THR A 124 -10.30 13.11 -5.13
CA THR A 124 -10.50 11.65 -5.17
C THR A 124 -10.95 11.18 -6.55
N LYS A 125 -11.82 11.96 -7.22
CA LYS A 125 -12.28 11.69 -8.59
C LYS A 125 -11.12 11.62 -9.60
N VAL A 126 -10.11 12.47 -9.46
CA VAL A 126 -8.93 12.43 -10.33
C VAL A 126 -7.97 11.32 -9.90
N ALA A 127 -7.77 11.11 -8.59
CA ALA A 127 -6.93 10.02 -8.07
C ALA A 127 -7.41 8.66 -8.59
N ARG A 128 -8.73 8.42 -8.60
CA ARG A 128 -9.36 7.19 -9.11
C ARG A 128 -9.06 6.89 -10.59
N ARG A 129 -8.64 7.87 -11.38
CA ARG A 129 -8.28 7.70 -12.81
C ARG A 129 -6.80 7.39 -13.02
N THR A 130 -5.98 7.50 -11.98
CA THR A 130 -4.56 7.20 -12.08
C THR A 130 -4.34 5.68 -12.09
N PRO A 131 -3.25 5.18 -12.73
CA PRO A 131 -2.89 3.78 -12.67
C PRO A 131 -2.65 3.29 -11.24
N PHE A 132 -2.85 1.99 -11.03
CA PHE A 132 -2.49 1.33 -9.79
C PHE A 132 -1.00 1.04 -9.72
N GLU A 133 -0.47 1.11 -8.51
CA GLU A 133 0.85 0.65 -8.13
C GLU A 133 0.70 -0.33 -6.96
N LEU A 134 1.31 -1.51 -7.06
CA LEU A 134 1.35 -2.45 -5.94
C LEU A 134 2.65 -2.27 -5.14
N LEU A 135 2.52 -2.14 -3.83
CA LEU A 135 3.62 -2.23 -2.88
C LEU A 135 3.54 -3.58 -2.18
N VAL A 136 4.50 -4.47 -2.46
CA VAL A 136 4.61 -5.81 -1.91
C VAL A 136 5.73 -5.81 -0.88
N VAL A 137 5.40 -6.05 0.39
CA VAL A 137 6.39 -6.22 1.47
C VAL A 137 6.42 -7.69 1.82
N VAL A 138 7.49 -8.40 1.45
CA VAL A 138 7.61 -9.85 1.73
C VAL A 138 8.02 -10.08 3.17
N ASP A 139 7.41 -11.10 3.78
CA ASP A 139 7.80 -11.59 5.10
C ASP A 139 9.11 -12.39 5.07
N GLU A 140 9.52 -12.87 6.24
CA GLU A 140 10.70 -13.72 6.43
C GLU A 140 10.68 -15.02 5.59
N ASN A 141 9.50 -15.51 5.23
CA ASN A 141 9.28 -16.69 4.39
C ASN A 141 9.21 -16.33 2.89
N GLY A 142 9.22 -15.03 2.57
CA GLY A 142 9.10 -14.49 1.22
C GLY A 142 7.65 -14.42 0.73
N ASN A 143 6.68 -14.46 1.63
CA ASN A 143 5.26 -14.42 1.32
C ASN A 143 4.66 -13.04 1.62
N SER A 144 3.60 -12.69 0.91
CA SER A 144 2.74 -11.55 1.23
C SER A 144 1.32 -11.77 0.77
N SER A 145 0.36 -11.08 1.38
CA SER A 145 -1.00 -11.01 0.88
C SER A 145 -1.61 -9.62 1.04
N GLY A 146 -2.64 -9.34 0.25
CA GLY A 146 -3.42 -8.11 0.35
C GLY A 146 -4.63 -8.17 -0.54
N GLN A 147 -5.43 -7.12 -0.53
CA GLN A 147 -6.60 -7.03 -1.39
C GLN A 147 -6.94 -5.59 -1.73
N VAL A 148 -7.73 -5.41 -2.78
CA VAL A 148 -8.37 -4.15 -3.11
C VAL A 148 -9.83 -4.39 -3.47
N PHE A 149 -10.71 -3.62 -2.83
CA PHE A 149 -12.13 -3.56 -3.15
C PHE A 149 -12.42 -2.29 -3.95
N LEU A 150 -13.23 -2.42 -4.99
CA LEU A 150 -13.52 -1.38 -5.96
C LEU A 150 -15.01 -1.41 -6.32
N ASP A 151 -15.66 -0.27 -6.31
CA ASP A 151 -17.03 -0.05 -6.78
C ASP A 151 -17.13 1.40 -7.30
N ASP A 152 -18.33 1.92 -7.51
CA ASP A 152 -18.54 3.29 -7.97
C ASP A 152 -18.17 4.38 -6.93
N GLY A 153 -17.99 4.00 -5.66
CA GLY A 153 -17.69 4.90 -4.55
C GLY A 153 -18.91 5.57 -3.91
N GLU A 154 -20.12 5.27 -4.37
CA GLU A 154 -21.37 5.95 -3.99
C GLU A 154 -22.48 4.98 -3.56
N ASP A 155 -22.45 3.73 -4.03
CA ASP A 155 -23.40 2.68 -3.63
C ASP A 155 -23.39 2.46 -2.11
N VAL A 156 -24.58 2.40 -1.51
CA VAL A 156 -24.76 2.26 -0.05
C VAL A 156 -24.36 0.86 0.44
N GLU A 157 -24.66 -0.17 -0.35
CA GLU A 157 -24.35 -1.56 -0.02
C GLU A 157 -23.06 -2.01 -0.71
N MET A 158 -21.95 -1.96 0.02
CA MET A 158 -20.66 -2.36 -0.55
C MET A 158 -20.61 -3.86 -0.85
N GLY A 159 -20.38 -4.20 -2.12
CA GLY A 159 -20.31 -5.59 -2.56
C GLY A 159 -21.68 -6.29 -2.54
N GLY A 160 -22.76 -5.54 -2.80
CA GLY A 160 -24.12 -6.07 -2.98
C GLY A 160 -24.29 -6.92 -4.24
N GLU A 161 -25.54 -7.23 -4.61
CA GLU A 161 -25.83 -8.04 -5.79
C GLU A 161 -25.43 -7.34 -7.11
N GLY A 162 -25.02 -8.14 -8.10
CA GLY A 162 -24.63 -7.68 -9.43
C GLY A 162 -23.13 -7.43 -9.60
N ASN A 163 -22.78 -6.81 -10.74
CA ASN A 163 -21.40 -6.69 -11.24
C ASN A 163 -20.86 -5.25 -11.16
N LYS A 164 -21.36 -4.43 -10.23
CA LYS A 164 -20.94 -3.02 -10.03
C LYS A 164 -19.73 -2.84 -9.11
N TRP A 165 -19.06 -3.93 -8.78
CA TRP A 165 -17.90 -3.92 -7.91
C TRP A 165 -16.92 -5.01 -8.35
N THR A 166 -15.66 -4.87 -7.96
CA THR A 166 -14.59 -5.84 -8.17
C THR A 166 -13.83 -6.00 -6.86
N LEU A 167 -13.55 -7.26 -6.49
CA LEU A 167 -12.61 -7.59 -5.41
C LEU A 167 -11.41 -8.32 -6.01
N VAL A 168 -10.22 -7.78 -5.78
CA VAL A 168 -8.96 -8.43 -6.18
C VAL A 168 -8.18 -8.79 -4.93
N LYS A 169 -7.79 -10.07 -4.82
CA LYS A 169 -6.85 -10.54 -3.80
C LYS A 169 -5.49 -10.72 -4.45
N PHE A 170 -4.45 -10.28 -3.77
CA PHE A 170 -3.07 -10.40 -4.22
C PHE A 170 -2.31 -11.35 -3.30
N TYR A 171 -1.40 -12.10 -3.89
CA TYR A 171 -0.49 -12.98 -3.18
C TYR A 171 0.91 -12.83 -3.75
N CYS A 172 1.89 -12.84 -2.87
CA CYS A 172 3.30 -12.98 -3.20
C CYS A 172 3.79 -14.27 -2.55
N GLU A 173 4.48 -15.10 -3.33
CA GLU A 173 5.05 -16.35 -2.83
C GLU A 173 6.50 -16.45 -3.30
N LYS A 174 7.37 -16.94 -2.41
CA LYS A 174 8.76 -17.20 -2.74
C LYS A 174 8.89 -18.32 -3.76
N THR A 175 9.73 -18.11 -4.77
CA THR A 175 10.20 -19.15 -5.68
C THR A 175 11.69 -19.42 -5.46
N GLY A 176 12.23 -20.47 -6.11
CA GLY A 176 13.61 -20.91 -5.87
C GLY A 176 14.65 -19.78 -5.89
N ASN A 177 14.56 -18.85 -6.85
CA ASN A 177 15.46 -17.70 -6.96
C ASN A 177 14.72 -16.35 -7.05
N GLY A 178 13.49 -16.24 -6.57
CA GLY A 178 12.72 -15.03 -6.75
C GLY A 178 11.40 -15.05 -6.01
N VAL A 179 10.42 -14.33 -6.55
CA VAL A 179 9.05 -14.31 -6.07
C VAL A 179 8.06 -14.30 -7.23
N VAL A 180 6.85 -14.79 -6.99
CA VAL A 180 5.73 -14.66 -7.91
C VAL A 180 4.66 -13.81 -7.23
N VAL A 181 4.26 -12.72 -7.90
CA VAL A 181 3.10 -11.92 -7.51
C VAL A 181 1.93 -12.32 -8.39
N ARG A 182 0.83 -12.78 -7.78
CA ARG A 182 -0.37 -13.23 -8.49
C ARG A 182 -1.63 -12.59 -7.93
N SER A 183 -2.73 -12.65 -8.70
CA SER A 183 -4.04 -12.20 -8.26
C SER A 183 -5.15 -13.22 -8.47
N GLU A 184 -6.16 -13.13 -7.60
CA GLU A 184 -7.48 -13.76 -7.74
C GLU A 184 -8.52 -12.64 -7.84
N VAL A 185 -9.46 -12.74 -8.79
CA VAL A 185 -10.44 -11.68 -9.08
C VAL A 185 -11.86 -12.22 -8.92
N VAL A 186 -12.70 -11.47 -8.21
CA VAL A 186 -14.15 -11.67 -8.11
C VAL A 186 -14.84 -10.44 -8.71
N ASN A 187 -15.84 -10.67 -9.57
CA ASN A 187 -16.58 -9.63 -10.28
C ASN A 187 -15.68 -8.63 -11.03
N GLY A 188 -14.73 -9.15 -11.83
CA GLY A 188 -13.73 -8.32 -12.52
C GLY A 188 -14.27 -7.32 -13.56
N GLU A 189 -15.50 -7.48 -14.02
CA GLU A 189 -16.09 -6.66 -15.09
C GLU A 189 -16.08 -5.16 -14.78
N PHE A 190 -16.42 -4.78 -13.56
CA PHE A 190 -16.44 -3.38 -13.15
C PHE A 190 -15.07 -2.71 -13.33
N ALA A 191 -14.00 -3.33 -12.82
CA ALA A 191 -12.64 -2.82 -12.99
C ALA A 191 -12.18 -2.77 -14.46
N LEU A 192 -12.70 -3.66 -15.32
CA LEU A 192 -12.42 -3.65 -16.76
C LEU A 192 -13.14 -2.51 -17.49
N ILE A 193 -14.38 -2.22 -17.11
CA ILE A 193 -15.16 -1.08 -17.64
C ILE A 193 -14.48 0.25 -17.27
N GLU A 194 -14.01 0.37 -16.02
CA GLU A 194 -13.25 1.53 -15.52
C GLU A 194 -11.82 1.60 -16.10
N LYS A 195 -11.38 0.55 -16.82
CA LYS A 195 -10.06 0.45 -17.46
C LYS A 195 -8.90 0.59 -16.49
N TRP A 196 -9.05 0.11 -15.26
CA TRP A 196 -7.97 0.15 -14.29
C TRP A 196 -6.85 -0.83 -14.64
N VAL A 197 -5.63 -0.32 -14.58
CA VAL A 197 -4.40 -1.07 -14.84
C VAL A 197 -3.44 -0.94 -13.67
N ILE A 198 -2.64 -1.97 -13.45
CA ILE A 198 -1.43 -1.90 -12.62
C ILE A 198 -0.26 -1.57 -13.55
N ASP A 199 0.35 -0.41 -13.34
CA ASP A 199 1.51 0.08 -14.10
C ASP A 199 2.85 -0.24 -13.42
N LYS A 200 2.84 -0.40 -12.09
CA LYS A 200 4.05 -0.65 -11.31
C LYS A 200 3.84 -1.65 -10.17
N VAL A 201 4.84 -2.49 -9.95
CA VAL A 201 4.95 -3.36 -8.77
C VAL A 201 6.31 -3.10 -8.11
N THR A 202 6.29 -2.71 -6.84
CA THR A 202 7.49 -2.53 -6.00
C THR A 202 7.52 -3.61 -4.93
N ILE A 203 8.61 -4.36 -4.85
CA ILE A 203 8.80 -5.47 -3.91
C ILE A 203 9.91 -5.09 -2.93
N LEU A 204 9.58 -5.07 -1.64
CA LEU A 204 10.47 -4.79 -0.51
C LEU A 204 10.69 -6.08 0.30
N GLY A 205 11.85 -6.18 0.96
CA GLY A 205 12.14 -7.27 1.89
C GLY A 205 12.82 -8.50 1.27
N LEU A 206 13.18 -8.46 -0.01
CA LEU A 206 13.87 -9.59 -0.66
C LEU A 206 15.28 -9.76 -0.05
N ARG A 207 15.53 -10.91 0.58
CA ARG A 207 16.83 -11.24 1.17
C ARG A 207 17.78 -11.80 0.12
N LYS A 208 19.03 -11.36 0.17
CA LYS A 208 20.04 -11.68 -0.85
C LYS A 208 20.65 -13.08 -0.62
N GLY A 209 20.55 -13.93 -1.63
CA GLY A 209 21.47 -15.05 -1.84
C GLY A 209 22.46 -14.70 -2.96
N THR A 210 23.63 -14.17 -2.59
CA THR A 210 24.76 -13.84 -3.49
C THR A 210 24.53 -12.69 -4.52
N ARG A 211 25.61 -12.04 -4.96
CA ARG A 211 25.68 -10.72 -5.65
C ARG A 211 24.83 -10.59 -6.93
N MET A 212 24.28 -9.38 -7.19
CA MET A 212 23.41 -9.09 -8.34
C MET A 212 24.02 -8.15 -9.39
N MET A 213 23.81 -8.50 -10.66
CA MET A 213 24.01 -7.65 -11.85
C MET A 213 22.67 -7.07 -12.35
N LYS A 214 22.74 -5.93 -13.03
CA LYS A 214 21.63 -5.23 -13.70
C LYS A 214 20.90 -6.17 -14.68
N LEU A 215 19.62 -6.46 -14.43
CA LEU A 215 18.78 -7.26 -15.32
C LEU A 215 18.31 -6.41 -16.52
N ARG A 216 18.51 -6.91 -17.76
CA ARG A 216 17.86 -6.37 -18.96
C ARG A 216 16.48 -7.02 -19.09
N GLY A 217 15.45 -6.24 -19.44
CA GLY A 217 14.02 -6.56 -19.34
C GLY A 217 13.46 -7.69 -20.22
N HIS A 218 14.19 -8.78 -20.47
CA HIS A 218 13.77 -9.89 -21.33
C HIS A 218 13.25 -11.15 -20.59
N GLU A 219 13.30 -11.23 -19.25
CA GLU A 219 12.91 -12.44 -18.48
C GLU A 219 11.69 -12.21 -17.56
N LEU A 220 10.67 -11.49 -18.04
CA LEU A 220 9.38 -11.39 -17.33
C LEU A 220 8.34 -12.26 -18.02
N TYR A 221 7.98 -13.38 -17.39
CA TYR A 221 6.89 -14.25 -17.86
C TYR A 221 5.57 -13.76 -17.26
N ASN A 222 4.68 -13.25 -18.10
CA ASN A 222 3.28 -13.06 -17.76
C ASN A 222 2.48 -14.11 -18.50
N GLU A 223 1.71 -14.94 -17.78
CA GLU A 223 0.75 -15.86 -18.40
C GLU A 223 -0.56 -15.17 -18.83
N VAL A 224 -0.63 -13.84 -18.69
CA VAL A 224 -1.66 -12.99 -19.29
C VAL A 224 -1.01 -12.29 -20.47
N GLU A 225 -1.64 -12.31 -21.66
CA GLU A 225 -1.25 -11.57 -22.87
C GLU A 225 -1.11 -10.05 -22.59
N ALA A 226 -0.07 -9.65 -21.89
CA ALA A 226 0.31 -8.28 -21.65
C ALA A 226 1.28 -7.91 -22.77
N LYS A 227 0.73 -7.21 -23.77
CA LYS A 227 1.43 -6.72 -24.96
C LYS A 227 2.87 -6.29 -24.65
N SER A 228 3.77 -6.76 -25.51
CA SER A 228 5.18 -6.39 -25.59
C SER A 228 5.39 -4.88 -25.47
N GLY A 229 5.63 -4.42 -24.25
CA GLY A 229 6.09 -3.07 -23.91
C GLY A 229 7.46 -3.18 -23.26
N GLN A 230 8.28 -2.16 -23.42
CA GLN A 230 9.62 -2.10 -22.84
C GLN A 230 9.50 -1.98 -21.31
N ARG A 231 9.63 -3.11 -20.60
CA ARG A 231 9.52 -3.15 -19.13
C ARG A 231 10.85 -2.77 -18.49
N THR A 232 10.79 -1.90 -17.48
CA THR A 232 11.99 -1.51 -16.72
C THR A 232 11.98 -2.20 -15.37
N MET A 233 13.06 -2.94 -15.08
CA MET A 233 13.32 -3.50 -13.76
C MET A 233 14.48 -2.76 -13.12
N THR A 234 14.24 -2.15 -11.96
CA THR A 234 15.27 -1.49 -11.17
C THR A 234 15.46 -2.25 -9.87
N ILE A 235 16.71 -2.53 -9.54
CA ILE A 235 17.03 -3.20 -8.28
C ILE A 235 18.01 -2.35 -7.48
N ALA A 236 17.63 -2.00 -6.26
CA ALA A 236 18.46 -1.29 -5.30
C ALA A 236 18.63 -2.11 -4.01
N GLY A 237 19.85 -2.24 -3.53
CA GLY A 237 20.14 -2.80 -2.20
C GLY A 237 20.37 -1.68 -1.20
N LYS A 238 19.74 -1.75 -0.01
CA LYS A 238 20.00 -0.79 1.07
C LYS A 238 20.48 -1.55 2.31
N LEU A 239 21.66 -1.19 2.80
CA LEU A 239 22.15 -1.64 4.11
C LEU A 239 21.55 -0.75 5.20
N SER A 240 20.82 -1.35 6.14
CA SER A 240 20.62 -0.74 7.46
C SER A 240 20.38 -1.84 8.49
N GLY A 241 21.27 -1.94 9.48
CA GLY A 241 21.02 -2.70 10.72
C GLY A 241 20.99 -4.23 10.61
N GLY A 242 21.98 -4.86 9.97
CA GLY A 242 22.27 -6.29 10.16
C GLY A 242 21.76 -7.27 9.08
N GLY A 243 21.02 -6.82 8.06
CA GLY A 243 20.60 -7.66 6.91
C GLY A 243 20.63 -6.92 5.58
N GLU A 244 21.05 -7.59 4.49
CA GLU A 244 20.96 -7.06 3.13
C GLU A 244 19.56 -7.32 2.55
N PHE A 245 18.76 -6.26 2.43
CA PHE A 245 17.48 -6.30 1.73
C PHE A 245 17.58 -5.64 0.36
N VAL A 246 16.83 -6.20 -0.57
CA VAL A 246 16.75 -5.78 -1.96
C VAL A 246 15.35 -5.24 -2.24
N ILE A 247 15.30 -4.11 -2.93
CA ILE A 247 14.10 -3.52 -3.51
C ILE A 247 14.10 -3.86 -4.99
N ALA A 248 13.04 -4.50 -5.47
CA ALA A 248 12.82 -4.74 -6.89
C ALA A 248 11.61 -3.92 -7.36
N GLU A 249 11.80 -3.04 -8.33
CA GLU A 249 10.73 -2.29 -8.97
C GLU A 249 10.56 -2.76 -10.41
N VAL A 250 9.32 -3.07 -10.79
CA VAL A 250 8.92 -3.41 -12.16
C VAL A 250 7.90 -2.37 -12.63
N SER A 251 8.27 -1.57 -13.62
CA SER A 251 7.50 -0.42 -14.12
C SER A 251 7.21 -0.55 -15.63
N GLY A 252 6.22 0.19 -16.12
CA GLY A 252 5.75 0.11 -17.51
C GLY A 252 4.91 -1.13 -17.76
N LEU A 253 4.19 -1.58 -16.72
CA LEU A 253 3.24 -2.67 -16.81
C LEU A 253 1.90 -2.16 -17.38
N SER A 254 1.05 -3.09 -17.79
CA SER A 254 -0.33 -2.78 -18.19
C SER A 254 -1.22 -3.96 -17.82
N LEU A 255 -1.10 -4.41 -16.57
CA LEU A 255 -1.88 -5.54 -16.08
C LEU A 255 -3.30 -5.06 -15.81
N LEU A 256 -4.29 -5.63 -16.49
CA LEU A 256 -5.69 -5.30 -16.27
C LEU A 256 -6.11 -5.76 -14.87
N LEU A 257 -6.52 -4.83 -14.01
CA LEU A 257 -6.81 -5.11 -12.61
C LEU A 257 -7.98 -6.10 -12.43
N GLY A 258 -8.96 -6.05 -13.35
CA GLY A 258 -10.10 -6.97 -13.39
C GLY A 258 -9.81 -8.34 -14.03
N LYS A 259 -8.54 -8.67 -14.36
CA LYS A 259 -8.14 -10.02 -14.79
C LYS A 259 -7.11 -10.60 -13.82
N THR A 260 -7.20 -11.90 -13.58
CA THR A 260 -6.17 -12.63 -12.83
C THR A 260 -4.83 -12.51 -13.56
N PHE A 261 -3.75 -12.23 -12.84
CA PHE A 261 -2.41 -12.21 -13.39
C PHE A 261 -1.42 -13.01 -12.55
N LYS A 262 -0.28 -13.32 -13.16
CA LYS A 262 0.89 -13.90 -12.53
C LYS A 262 2.13 -13.18 -13.09
N LEU A 263 2.91 -12.57 -12.21
CA LEU A 263 4.12 -11.83 -12.49
C LEU A 263 5.27 -12.51 -11.74
N GLU A 264 6.15 -13.17 -12.47
CA GLU A 264 7.36 -13.76 -11.88
C GLU A 264 8.50 -12.75 -11.90
N VAL A 265 9.15 -12.57 -10.74
CA VAL A 265 10.32 -11.70 -10.56
C VAL A 265 11.48 -12.55 -10.07
N LYS A 266 12.41 -12.85 -10.98
CA LYS A 266 13.62 -13.64 -10.68
C LYS A 266 14.76 -12.73 -10.25
N LEU A 267 15.45 -13.13 -9.19
CA LEU A 267 16.75 -12.60 -8.80
C LEU A 267 17.81 -13.52 -9.42
N ARG A 268 18.61 -13.01 -10.35
CA ARG A 268 19.67 -13.84 -10.94
C ARG A 268 20.70 -14.21 -9.86
N GLN A 269 20.90 -15.51 -9.70
CA GLN A 269 22.07 -16.05 -9.01
C GLN A 269 23.23 -16.07 -10.01
N SER A 270 24.42 -15.67 -9.55
CA SER A 270 25.68 -15.84 -10.28
C SER A 270 26.09 -17.30 -10.32
#